data_AF-A0A396YTT0-F1
#
_entry.id   AF-A0A396YTT0-F1
#
_cell.length_a   1.000
_cell.length_b   1.000
_cell.length_c   1.000
_cell.angle_alpha   90.00
_cell.angle_beta   90.00
_cell.angle_gamma   90.00
#
_symmetry.space_group_name_H-M   'P 1'
#
loop_
_entity.id
_entity.type
_entity.pdbx_description
1 polymer ?
#
loop_
_entity_poly.entity_id
_entity_poly.type
_entity_poly.pdbx_seq_one_letter_code
_entity_poly.pdbx_strand_id
1 'polypeptide(L)'
;MVLKRCITVLTLPLFLSFSCITIYRNSIRDDFQIPSLSGNGPKLGVIVIYESTPLGYARGSFTELSISDDLKEEFAEHPRLKLIAVHSTESYAKPVGNLKNVLVLRLSRFASWINWTFYASILTAFIIPTVNTRDFKLDAELYDNNGISEKISSISENAIYAQTWTQILILPFYWLNPKGTVIDPNIYKSVRTVMQDPRLVSKLSDEIIADYEVVKTAPLDYGTYVLKTKIKDVQKVDSYYKSVVGGGGPPRKDKITPTHPEQDDFVKVTVEYENASDANAWVTPFRFAPYPSLWELQRKVSDPAQFPGVEIHTGQPQHIEYVPFDPKTFITFRAPYEAMLLEPKTSIKRVYYFQYPKGQNPEFFIYNGRKVETD
;
A
#
# COMPACT_ATOMS: atom_id res chain seq x y z
N MET A 1 15.88 -41.28 27.78
CA MET A 1 16.41 -39.97 27.35
C MET A 1 16.38 -39.79 25.81
N VAL A 2 15.37 -40.31 25.11
CA VAL A 2 15.28 -40.26 23.63
C VAL A 2 14.06 -39.47 23.14
N LEU A 3 13.03 -39.31 23.98
CA LEU A 3 11.79 -38.62 23.60
C LEU A 3 11.88 -37.08 23.62
N LYS A 4 12.86 -36.50 24.34
CA LYS A 4 13.06 -35.05 24.42
C LYS A 4 13.78 -34.44 23.20
N ARG A 5 14.44 -35.25 22.37
CA ARG A 5 15.17 -34.76 21.18
C ARG A 5 14.32 -34.71 19.91
N CYS A 6 13.23 -35.46 19.84
CA CYS A 6 12.35 -35.44 18.67
C CYS A 6 11.42 -34.21 18.63
N ILE A 7 11.00 -33.71 19.81
CA ILE A 7 10.08 -32.56 19.88
C ILE A 7 10.79 -31.26 19.46
N THR A 8 12.08 -31.09 19.81
CA THR A 8 12.85 -29.89 19.48
C THR A 8 13.22 -29.80 17.98
N VAL A 9 13.32 -30.94 17.29
CA VAL A 9 13.64 -30.99 15.85
C VAL A 9 12.38 -30.79 14.99
N LEU A 10 11.20 -31.13 15.50
CA LEU A 10 9.92 -30.84 14.83
C LEU A 10 9.39 -29.42 15.05
N THR A 11 9.85 -28.71 16.09
CA THR A 11 9.44 -27.31 16.35
C THR A 11 10.26 -26.28 15.57
N LEU A 12 11.41 -26.66 14.99
CA LEU A 12 12.28 -25.73 14.27
C LEU A 12 11.75 -25.26 12.91
N PRO A 13 10.97 -26.03 12.13
CA PRO A 13 10.30 -25.50 10.93
C PRO A 13 8.95 -24.83 11.22
N LEU A 14 8.49 -24.80 12.49
CA LEU A 14 7.19 -24.23 12.89
C LEU A 14 7.24 -22.78 13.35
N PHE A 15 8.40 -22.11 13.25
CA PHE A 15 8.46 -20.65 13.21
C PHE A 15 8.08 -20.17 11.80
N LEU A 16 6.82 -20.45 11.48
CA LEU A 16 6.14 -20.03 10.27
C LEU A 16 5.82 -18.54 10.41
N SER A 17 6.77 -17.67 10.06
CA SER A 17 6.51 -16.24 9.96
C SER A 17 5.41 -15.99 8.93
N PHE A 18 4.33 -15.30 9.32
CA PHE A 18 3.28 -14.79 8.42
C PHE A 18 3.91 -13.85 7.37
N SER A 19 4.46 -14.43 6.32
CA SER A 19 5.09 -13.73 5.21
C SER A 19 4.06 -13.64 4.09
N CYS A 20 3.69 -12.42 3.76
CA CYS A 20 2.93 -12.12 2.56
C CYS A 20 3.90 -12.14 1.37
N ILE A 21 3.66 -12.97 0.37
CA ILE A 21 4.47 -13.06 -0.85
C ILE A 21 3.65 -12.53 -2.02
N THR A 22 4.16 -11.56 -2.76
CA THR A 22 3.52 -11.12 -4.01
C THR A 22 4.26 -11.69 -5.21
N ILE A 23 3.61 -12.57 -5.96
CA ILE A 23 4.13 -13.18 -7.18
C ILE A 23 3.72 -12.33 -8.39
N TYR A 24 4.68 -12.06 -9.26
CA TYR A 24 4.47 -11.42 -10.54
C TYR A 24 4.40 -12.47 -11.63
N ARG A 25 3.24 -12.61 -12.28
CA ARG A 25 3.00 -13.73 -13.20
C ARG A 25 3.82 -13.60 -14.50
N ASN A 26 4.17 -12.37 -14.88
CA ASN A 26 4.86 -12.06 -16.14
C ASN A 26 6.24 -11.38 -15.93
N SER A 27 6.82 -11.45 -14.72
CA SER A 27 8.15 -10.91 -14.45
C SER A 27 9.21 -12.01 -14.44
N ILE A 28 10.39 -11.69 -14.97
CA ILE A 28 11.58 -12.55 -14.92
C ILE A 28 12.56 -12.05 -13.87
N ARG A 29 13.54 -12.88 -13.48
CA ARG A 29 14.54 -12.54 -12.43
C ARG A 29 15.18 -11.18 -12.65
N ASP A 30 15.53 -10.86 -13.89
CA ASP A 30 16.22 -9.62 -14.19
C ASP A 30 15.32 -8.39 -13.99
N ASP A 31 14.00 -8.53 -14.04
CA ASP A 31 13.06 -7.41 -13.82
C ASP A 31 13.18 -6.82 -12.40
N PHE A 32 13.81 -7.53 -11.46
CA PHE A 32 13.95 -7.12 -10.07
C PHE A 32 15.23 -6.32 -9.77
N GLN A 33 16.02 -5.98 -10.79
CA GLN A 33 17.28 -5.27 -10.63
C GLN A 33 17.46 -4.21 -11.72
N ILE A 34 18.02 -3.07 -11.34
CA ILE A 34 18.53 -2.11 -12.30
C ILE A 34 19.86 -2.67 -12.86
N PRO A 35 20.08 -2.67 -14.19
CA PRO A 35 21.34 -3.14 -14.76
C PRO A 35 22.52 -2.32 -14.24
N SER A 36 23.71 -2.90 -14.19
CA SER A 36 24.93 -2.13 -13.95
C SER A 36 25.13 -1.13 -15.10
N LEU A 37 24.89 0.15 -14.81
CA LEU A 37 25.08 1.24 -15.75
C LEU A 37 26.52 1.73 -15.63
N SER A 38 27.26 1.75 -16.73
CA SER A 38 28.60 2.36 -16.77
C SER A 38 28.53 3.81 -16.32
N GLY A 39 29.49 4.27 -15.51
CA GLY A 39 29.52 5.65 -14.99
C GLY A 39 29.58 6.73 -16.07
N ASN A 40 30.01 6.39 -17.29
CA ASN A 40 30.01 7.27 -18.45
C ASN A 40 28.74 7.05 -19.28
N GLY A 41 28.03 8.14 -19.59
CA GLY A 41 26.87 8.17 -20.48
C GLY A 41 25.74 9.09 -20.00
N PRO A 42 24.71 9.31 -20.83
CA PRO A 42 23.64 10.26 -20.54
C PRO A 42 22.84 9.88 -19.30
N LYS A 43 22.29 10.89 -18.63
CA LYS A 43 21.51 10.74 -17.40
C LYS A 43 20.02 10.64 -17.71
N LEU A 44 19.29 9.94 -16.85
CA LEU A 44 17.85 9.75 -16.94
C LEU A 44 17.17 10.10 -15.60
N GLY A 45 16.25 11.05 -15.65
CA GLY A 45 15.31 11.31 -14.57
C GLY A 45 14.11 10.38 -14.64
N VAL A 46 13.55 9.97 -13.51
CA VAL A 46 12.34 9.14 -13.46
C VAL A 46 11.27 9.82 -12.61
N ILE A 47 10.08 9.98 -13.19
CA ILE A 47 8.87 10.40 -12.48
C ILE A 47 7.92 9.21 -12.46
N VAL A 48 7.43 8.85 -11.28
CA VAL A 48 6.42 7.79 -11.12
C VAL A 48 5.11 8.44 -10.70
N ILE A 49 4.04 8.22 -11.47
CA ILE A 49 2.70 8.72 -11.19
C ILE A 49 1.78 7.52 -10.96
N TYR A 50 1.36 7.34 -9.72
CA TYR A 50 0.34 6.35 -9.37
C TYR A 50 -1.04 6.97 -9.59
N GLU A 51 -1.69 6.62 -10.68
CA GLU A 51 -3.05 7.08 -11.02
C GLU A 51 -4.13 6.33 -10.23
N SER A 52 -3.73 5.32 -9.46
CA SER A 52 -4.59 4.54 -8.57
C SER A 52 -3.86 4.20 -7.27
N THR A 53 -4.61 3.86 -6.22
CA THR A 53 -4.03 3.51 -4.92
C THR A 53 -3.06 2.33 -5.05
N PRO A 54 -1.78 2.47 -4.67
CA PRO A 54 -0.81 1.42 -4.93
C PRO A 54 -0.95 0.29 -3.90
N LEU A 55 -0.22 -0.81 -4.11
CA LEU A 55 -0.30 -1.98 -3.23
C LEU A 55 0.36 -1.70 -1.88
N GLY A 56 -0.33 -2.11 -0.81
CA GLY A 56 0.14 -1.94 0.56
C GLY A 56 1.40 -2.78 0.82
N TYR A 57 2.28 -2.22 1.64
CA TYR A 57 3.59 -2.76 2.02
C TYR A 57 3.46 -3.93 3.01
N ALA A 58 4.44 -4.84 3.01
CA ALA A 58 4.53 -5.91 4.00
C ALA A 58 4.96 -5.40 5.40
N ARG A 59 5.47 -4.16 5.53
CA ARG A 59 5.94 -3.61 6.83
C ARG A 59 5.16 -2.40 7.36
N GLY A 60 3.94 -2.13 6.87
CA GLY A 60 3.10 -1.06 7.44
C GLY A 60 2.15 -0.40 6.45
N SER A 61 1.48 0.66 6.90
CA SER A 61 0.69 1.53 6.02
C SER A 61 1.62 2.14 4.96
N PHE A 62 1.23 1.96 3.71
CA PHE A 62 1.82 2.59 2.52
C PHE A 62 2.02 4.11 2.76
N THR A 63 2.98 4.80 2.16
CA THR A 63 2.96 6.27 1.99
C THR A 63 3.74 6.65 0.74
N GLU A 64 3.40 7.77 0.10
CA GLU A 64 4.23 8.31 -1.01
C GLU A 64 5.69 8.47 -0.57
N LEU A 65 5.88 8.90 0.68
CA LEU A 65 7.18 9.04 1.35
C LEU A 65 7.93 7.71 1.43
N SER A 66 7.28 6.64 1.91
CA SER A 66 7.96 5.34 2.08
C SER A 66 8.46 4.73 0.77
N ILE A 67 7.73 4.91 -0.35
CA ILE A 67 8.23 4.42 -1.66
C ILE A 67 9.33 5.32 -2.18
N SER A 68 9.14 6.63 -2.01
CA SER A 68 10.15 7.56 -2.45
C SER A 68 11.49 7.25 -1.80
N ASP A 69 11.50 6.84 -0.54
CA ASP A 69 12.73 6.50 0.18
C ASP A 69 13.35 5.19 -0.33
N ASP A 70 12.55 4.12 -0.45
CA ASP A 70 13.02 2.82 -0.99
C ASP A 70 13.60 2.96 -2.42
N LEU A 71 12.88 3.66 -3.32
CA LEU A 71 13.35 3.89 -4.69
C LEU A 71 14.54 4.87 -4.74
N LYS A 72 14.61 5.87 -3.85
CA LYS A 72 15.76 6.78 -3.78
C LYS A 72 17.02 6.04 -3.39
N GLU A 73 16.93 5.12 -2.43
CA GLU A 73 18.07 4.30 -2.00
C GLU A 73 18.60 3.45 -3.17
N GLU A 74 17.72 2.73 -3.85
CA GLU A 74 18.12 1.92 -5.03
C GLU A 74 18.70 2.79 -6.15
N PHE A 75 18.07 3.92 -6.48
CA PHE A 75 18.54 4.81 -7.54
C PHE A 75 19.87 5.51 -7.16
N ALA A 76 20.15 5.71 -5.88
CA ALA A 76 21.40 6.32 -5.42
C ALA A 76 22.62 5.45 -5.73
N GLU A 77 22.46 4.14 -5.87
CA GLU A 77 23.52 3.23 -6.31
C GLU A 77 23.90 3.43 -7.79
N HIS A 78 23.11 4.20 -8.55
CA HIS A 78 23.28 4.39 -10.00
C HIS A 78 23.45 5.88 -10.37
N PRO A 79 24.69 6.37 -10.59
CA PRO A 79 24.99 7.80 -10.82
C PRO A 79 24.29 8.44 -12.04
N ARG A 80 23.81 7.63 -12.98
CA ARG A 80 23.11 8.07 -14.20
C ARG A 80 21.60 8.15 -14.03
N LEU A 81 21.06 7.70 -12.90
CA LEU A 81 19.64 7.72 -12.63
C LEU A 81 19.32 8.73 -11.54
N LYS A 82 18.16 9.36 -11.65
CA LYS A 82 17.64 10.22 -10.58
C LYS A 82 16.14 10.02 -10.47
N LEU A 83 15.67 9.54 -9.32
CA LEU A 83 14.25 9.63 -8.99
C LEU A 83 13.92 11.10 -8.77
N ILE A 84 13.09 11.69 -9.63
CA ILE A 84 12.69 13.09 -9.54
C ILE A 84 11.59 13.24 -8.49
N ALA A 85 10.51 12.46 -8.64
CA ALA A 85 9.39 12.46 -7.71
C ALA A 85 8.54 11.20 -7.88
N VAL A 86 7.78 10.92 -6.83
CA VAL A 86 6.68 9.97 -6.82
C VAL A 86 5.41 10.74 -6.52
N HIS A 87 4.42 10.65 -7.42
CA HIS A 87 3.12 11.29 -7.29
C HIS A 87 2.02 10.24 -7.14
N SER A 88 0.95 10.59 -6.43
CA SER A 88 -0.23 9.76 -6.32
C SER A 88 -1.48 10.59 -6.61
N THR A 89 -2.27 10.14 -7.58
CA THR A 89 -3.52 10.77 -8.00
C THR A 89 -4.61 9.69 -8.13
N GLU A 90 -5.86 10.13 -8.26
CA GLU A 90 -7.06 9.27 -8.43
C GLU A 90 -7.76 9.59 -9.75
N SER A 91 -6.96 9.90 -10.75
CA SER A 91 -7.37 10.33 -12.07
C SER A 91 -6.27 9.96 -13.03
N TYR A 92 -6.59 9.86 -14.32
CA TYR A 92 -5.52 10.02 -15.31
C TYR A 92 -4.88 11.39 -15.12
N ALA A 93 -3.56 11.43 -15.25
CA ALA A 93 -2.81 12.65 -15.09
C ALA A 93 -1.65 12.70 -16.09
N LYS A 94 -1.17 13.91 -16.33
CA LYS A 94 0.06 14.12 -17.09
C LYS A 94 0.89 15.21 -16.44
N PRO A 95 2.22 15.13 -16.51
CA PRO A 95 3.05 16.27 -16.19
C PRO A 95 2.88 17.33 -17.29
N VAL A 96 2.78 18.59 -16.88
CA VAL A 96 2.76 19.77 -17.75
C VAL A 96 3.90 20.67 -17.29
N GLY A 97 4.81 21.00 -18.20
CA GLY A 97 6.00 21.80 -17.89
C GLY A 97 7.17 21.47 -18.80
N ASN A 98 8.36 21.89 -18.38
CA ASN A 98 9.61 21.65 -19.09
C ASN A 98 10.29 20.39 -18.53
N LEU A 99 10.14 19.29 -19.26
CA LEU A 99 10.78 18.01 -18.96
C LEU A 99 11.82 17.70 -20.03
N LYS A 100 13.05 17.33 -19.62
CA LYS A 100 14.11 16.84 -20.52
C LYS A 100 14.90 15.73 -19.89
N ASN A 101 15.19 14.69 -20.68
CA ASN A 101 15.82 13.46 -20.22
C ASN A 101 15.04 12.79 -19.08
N VAL A 102 13.71 12.77 -19.18
CA VAL A 102 12.82 12.25 -18.13
C VAL A 102 11.95 11.12 -18.66
N LEU A 103 11.97 9.99 -17.97
CA LEU A 103 11.01 8.91 -18.13
C LEU A 103 9.85 9.12 -17.15
N VAL A 104 8.65 9.25 -17.70
CA VAL A 104 7.40 9.34 -16.93
C VAL A 104 6.69 8.00 -17.01
N LEU A 105 6.48 7.39 -15.84
CA LEU A 105 5.79 6.12 -15.67
C LEU A 105 4.43 6.38 -15.00
N ARG A 106 3.35 6.07 -15.71
CA ARG A 106 1.97 6.23 -15.22
C ARG A 106 1.36 4.85 -14.95
N LEU A 107 0.98 4.62 -13.70
CA LEU A 107 0.50 3.33 -13.22
C LEU A 107 -0.98 3.42 -12.84
N SER A 108 -1.82 2.79 -13.65
CA SER A 108 -3.27 2.79 -13.46
C SER A 108 -3.73 1.35 -13.24
N ARG A 109 -4.32 1.05 -12.09
CA ARG A 109 -5.01 -0.22 -11.87
C ARG A 109 -6.25 -0.24 -12.76
N PHE A 110 -6.45 -1.30 -13.54
CA PHE A 110 -7.65 -1.42 -14.37
C PHE A 110 -8.55 -2.59 -13.94
N ALA A 111 -8.04 -3.58 -13.20
CA ALA A 111 -8.85 -4.67 -12.68
C ALA A 111 -8.37 -5.17 -11.31
N SER A 112 -9.29 -5.77 -10.56
CA SER A 112 -9.01 -6.54 -9.36
C SER A 112 -9.84 -7.80 -9.38
N TRP A 113 -9.20 -8.94 -9.18
CA TRP A 113 -9.83 -10.24 -9.14
C TRP A 113 -9.63 -10.88 -7.77
N ILE A 114 -10.69 -11.50 -7.26
CA ILE A 114 -10.58 -12.40 -6.12
C ILE A 114 -10.16 -13.74 -6.69
N ASN A 115 -8.96 -14.16 -6.34
CA ASN A 115 -8.51 -15.50 -6.64
C ASN A 115 -8.73 -16.40 -5.43
N TRP A 116 -9.15 -17.62 -5.72
CA TRP A 116 -9.21 -18.68 -4.73
C TRP A 116 -7.84 -19.32 -4.65
N THR A 117 -7.17 -19.17 -3.51
CA THR A 117 -5.95 -19.94 -3.25
C THR A 117 -6.36 -21.30 -2.69
N PHE A 118 -5.98 -22.35 -3.42
CA PHE A 118 -6.02 -23.71 -2.90
C PHE A 118 -4.82 -23.92 -1.97
N TYR A 119 -5.10 -24.06 -0.68
CA TYR A 119 -4.13 -24.52 0.29
C TYR A 119 -4.15 -26.05 0.28
N ALA A 120 -3.03 -26.67 -0.09
CA ALA A 120 -2.81 -28.10 0.05
C ALA A 120 -1.56 -28.29 0.91
N SER A 121 -1.73 -28.84 2.11
CA SER A 121 -0.65 -29.34 2.95
C SER A 121 -0.75 -30.86 3.08
N ILE A 122 0.32 -31.50 3.57
CA ILE A 122 0.35 -32.96 3.82
C ILE A 122 -0.81 -33.43 4.73
N LEU A 123 -1.36 -32.56 5.58
CA LEU A 123 -2.38 -32.92 6.57
C LEU A 123 -3.76 -32.28 6.33
N THR A 124 -3.88 -31.28 5.47
CA THR A 124 -5.15 -30.56 5.29
C THR A 124 -5.21 -29.82 3.96
N ALA A 125 -6.40 -29.84 3.35
CA ALA A 125 -6.77 -29.02 2.21
C ALA A 125 -7.79 -27.97 2.67
N PHE A 126 -7.49 -26.69 2.43
CA PHE A 126 -8.43 -25.59 2.68
C PHE A 126 -8.53 -24.71 1.45
N ILE A 127 -9.72 -24.19 1.19
CA ILE A 127 -9.91 -23.10 0.23
C ILE A 127 -9.89 -21.82 1.06
N ILE A 128 -8.84 -21.03 0.90
CA ILE A 128 -8.74 -19.75 1.58
C ILE A 128 -9.00 -18.67 0.53
N PRO A 129 -10.07 -17.86 0.67
CA PRO A 129 -10.20 -16.67 -0.13
C PRO A 129 -9.02 -15.76 0.22
N THR A 130 -8.08 -15.60 -0.71
CA THR A 130 -6.91 -14.75 -0.54
C THR A 130 -7.13 -13.43 -1.27
N VAL A 131 -6.41 -12.41 -0.84
CA VAL A 131 -6.68 -11.03 -1.20
C VAL A 131 -6.01 -10.65 -2.53
N ASN A 132 -6.85 -10.22 -3.47
CA ASN A 132 -6.60 -9.35 -4.63
C ASN A 132 -5.40 -9.69 -5.54
N THR A 133 -5.69 -10.41 -6.64
CA THR A 133 -4.92 -10.17 -7.86
C THR A 133 -5.29 -8.81 -8.40
N ARG A 134 -4.30 -7.98 -8.68
CA ARG A 134 -4.50 -6.64 -9.24
C ARG A 134 -3.76 -6.57 -10.55
N ASP A 135 -4.48 -6.12 -11.57
CA ASP A 135 -3.92 -5.92 -12.88
C ASP A 135 -3.72 -4.42 -13.08
N PHE A 136 -2.49 -4.06 -13.41
CA PHE A 136 -2.09 -2.68 -13.66
C PHE A 136 -1.73 -2.50 -15.11
N LYS A 137 -2.07 -1.34 -15.63
CA LYS A 137 -1.53 -0.80 -16.86
C LYS A 137 -0.39 0.14 -16.49
N LEU A 138 0.71 0.01 -17.20
CA LEU A 138 1.84 0.92 -17.10
C LEU A 138 1.96 1.66 -18.41
N ASP A 139 1.70 2.97 -18.44
CA ASP A 139 2.01 3.80 -19.59
C ASP A 139 3.39 4.45 -19.38
N ALA A 140 4.28 4.34 -20.37
CA ALA A 140 5.62 4.90 -20.31
C ALA A 140 5.84 5.95 -21.41
N GLU A 141 6.36 7.10 -21.02
CA GLU A 141 6.61 8.23 -21.91
C GLU A 141 7.99 8.83 -21.61
N LEU A 142 8.84 8.92 -22.64
CA LEU A 142 10.18 9.46 -22.54
C LEU A 142 10.21 10.87 -23.13
N TYR A 143 10.68 11.83 -22.35
CA TYR A 143 10.98 13.19 -22.78
C TYR A 143 12.46 13.27 -23.13
N ASP A 144 12.75 13.53 -24.41
CA ASP A 144 14.13 13.61 -24.91
C ASP A 144 14.87 14.88 -24.45
N ASN A 145 16.09 15.08 -24.96
CA ASN A 145 16.90 16.27 -24.68
C ASN A 145 16.31 17.59 -25.20
N ASN A 146 15.35 17.54 -26.13
CA ASN A 146 14.62 18.69 -26.65
C ASN A 146 13.29 18.90 -25.92
N GLY A 147 12.90 17.96 -25.06
CA GLY A 147 11.62 17.94 -24.35
C GLY A 147 10.45 17.42 -25.19
N ILE A 148 10.75 16.75 -26.30
CA ILE A 148 9.74 16.08 -27.12
C ILE A 148 9.41 14.74 -26.45
N SER A 149 8.12 14.47 -26.27
CA SER A 149 7.66 13.23 -25.67
C SER A 149 7.44 12.12 -26.70
N GLU A 150 7.91 10.91 -26.37
CA GLU A 150 7.68 9.69 -27.14
C GLU A 150 7.12 8.61 -26.21
N LYS A 151 6.00 8.01 -26.60
CA LYS A 151 5.45 6.83 -25.90
C LYS A 151 6.31 5.60 -26.19
N ILE A 152 6.63 4.85 -25.15
CA ILE A 152 7.37 3.59 -25.27
C ILE A 152 6.37 2.43 -25.27
N SER A 153 5.90 2.03 -26.46
CA SER A 153 4.89 0.98 -26.61
C SER A 153 5.34 -0.38 -26.08
N SER A 154 6.62 -0.72 -26.20
CA SER A 154 7.18 -1.98 -25.68
C SER A 154 7.03 -2.15 -24.17
N ILE A 155 6.93 -1.04 -23.43
CA ILE A 155 6.59 -1.02 -22.01
C ILE A 155 5.07 -0.94 -21.83
N SER A 156 4.39 -0.12 -22.65
CA SER A 156 2.99 0.27 -22.44
C SER A 156 1.93 -0.75 -22.85
N GLU A 157 2.28 -1.73 -23.68
CA GLU A 157 1.34 -2.73 -24.19
C GLU A 157 1.10 -3.90 -23.23
N ASN A 158 1.96 -4.07 -22.22
CA ASN A 158 1.89 -5.22 -21.32
C ASN A 158 1.13 -4.88 -20.04
N ALA A 159 0.06 -5.63 -19.78
CA ALA A 159 -0.58 -5.64 -18.46
C ALA A 159 0.35 -6.29 -17.43
N ILE A 160 0.43 -5.67 -16.25
CA ILE A 160 1.18 -6.17 -15.10
C ILE A 160 0.21 -6.96 -14.23
N TYR A 161 0.41 -8.27 -14.16
CA TYR A 161 -0.39 -9.18 -13.34
C TYR A 161 0.34 -9.49 -12.04
N ALA A 162 -0.19 -8.99 -10.93
CA ALA A 162 0.34 -9.25 -9.60
C ALA A 162 -0.65 -10.06 -8.76
N GLN A 163 -0.14 -11.09 -8.08
CA GLN A 163 -0.92 -11.93 -7.18
C GLN A 163 -0.27 -11.98 -5.80
N THR A 164 -0.98 -11.51 -4.79
CA THR A 164 -0.51 -11.52 -3.40
C THR A 164 -1.04 -12.74 -2.65
N TRP A 165 -0.14 -13.49 -2.01
CA TRP A 165 -0.39 -14.68 -1.22
C TRP A 165 -0.04 -14.39 0.24
N THR A 166 -0.94 -14.68 1.18
CA THR A 166 -0.78 -14.33 2.60
C THR A 166 -0.24 -15.48 3.47
N GLN A 167 0.40 -16.49 2.87
CA GLN A 167 0.90 -17.67 3.60
C GLN A 167 2.22 -18.19 3.05
N ILE A 168 2.87 -19.05 3.83
CA ILE A 168 4.20 -19.57 3.61
C ILE A 168 4.18 -20.54 2.45
N LEU A 169 4.48 -20.02 1.26
CA LEU A 169 4.99 -20.85 0.19
C LEU A 169 6.50 -20.94 0.35
N ILE A 170 7.00 -22.16 0.51
CA ILE A 170 8.38 -22.49 0.17
C ILE A 170 8.45 -22.43 -1.37
N LEU A 171 8.64 -21.23 -1.92
CA LEU A 171 8.86 -21.07 -3.35
C LEU A 171 10.32 -21.42 -3.66
N PRO A 172 10.60 -22.27 -4.66
CA PRO A 172 11.97 -22.53 -5.12
C PRO A 172 12.62 -21.30 -5.78
N PHE A 173 11.91 -20.18 -5.87
CA PHE A 173 12.30 -18.94 -6.53
C PHE A 173 12.28 -17.78 -5.53
N TYR A 174 13.35 -17.65 -4.75
CA TYR A 174 13.49 -16.61 -3.72
C TYR A 174 13.37 -15.16 -4.26
N TRP A 175 13.58 -14.96 -5.56
CA TRP A 175 13.47 -13.67 -6.25
C TRP A 175 12.02 -13.25 -6.55
N LEU A 176 11.03 -14.14 -6.39
CA LEU A 176 9.62 -13.78 -6.56
C LEU A 176 9.07 -12.94 -5.40
N ASN A 177 9.84 -12.76 -4.33
CA ASN A 177 9.46 -11.90 -3.21
C ASN A 177 10.30 -10.60 -3.26
N PRO A 178 9.79 -9.52 -3.88
CA PRO A 178 10.53 -8.25 -3.92
C PRO A 178 10.74 -7.72 -2.51
N LYS A 179 11.88 -7.05 -2.27
CA LYS A 179 12.11 -6.32 -1.01
C LYS A 179 11.23 -5.06 -0.88
N GLY A 180 10.67 -4.58 -1.99
CA GLY A 180 9.89 -3.34 -2.11
C GLY A 180 8.44 -3.54 -2.57
N THR A 181 7.87 -2.54 -3.25
CA THR A 181 6.47 -2.55 -3.68
C THR A 181 6.20 -3.49 -4.85
N VAL A 182 4.91 -3.72 -5.11
CA VAL A 182 4.40 -4.54 -6.22
C VAL A 182 4.67 -3.93 -7.61
N ILE A 183 5.41 -2.83 -7.68
CA ILE A 183 5.54 -2.02 -8.89
C ILE A 183 7.01 -1.73 -9.21
N ASP A 184 7.89 -1.78 -8.21
CA ASP A 184 9.32 -1.50 -8.36
C ASP A 184 9.99 -2.33 -9.47
N PRO A 185 9.72 -3.64 -9.64
CA PRO A 185 10.31 -4.40 -10.74
C PRO A 185 9.92 -3.87 -12.12
N ASN A 186 8.72 -3.32 -12.27
CA ASN A 186 8.28 -2.73 -13.54
C ASN A 186 8.91 -1.35 -13.76
N ILE A 187 9.20 -0.60 -12.69
CA ILE A 187 10.00 0.63 -12.76
C ILE A 187 11.42 0.28 -13.21
N TYR A 188 12.07 -0.70 -12.58
CA TYR A 188 13.43 -1.12 -12.93
C TYR A 188 13.52 -1.67 -14.35
N LYS A 189 12.57 -2.51 -14.75
CA LYS A 189 12.43 -3.00 -16.12
C LYS A 189 12.29 -1.85 -17.12
N SER A 190 11.47 -0.84 -16.82
CA SER A 190 11.27 0.31 -17.71
C SER A 190 12.54 1.15 -17.86
N VAL A 191 13.22 1.42 -16.75
CA VAL A 191 14.52 2.09 -16.73
C VAL A 191 15.53 1.30 -17.55
N ARG A 192 15.62 -0.01 -17.35
CA ARG A 192 16.50 -0.89 -18.12
C ARG A 192 16.20 -0.81 -19.62
N THR A 193 14.92 -0.92 -20.02
CA THR A 193 14.52 -0.84 -21.43
C THR A 193 14.99 0.47 -22.06
N VAL A 194 14.83 1.60 -21.38
CA VAL A 194 15.32 2.91 -21.87
C VAL A 194 16.84 2.93 -21.95
N MET A 195 17.53 2.49 -20.90
CA MET A 195 18.99 2.64 -20.77
C MET A 195 19.80 1.62 -21.57
N GLN A 196 19.17 0.53 -22.04
CA GLN A 196 19.80 -0.50 -22.87
C GLN A 196 19.42 -0.39 -24.35
N ASP A 197 18.35 0.32 -24.71
CA ASP A 197 17.99 0.56 -26.11
C ASP A 197 18.81 1.73 -26.68
N PRO A 198 19.76 1.50 -27.61
CA PRO A 198 20.60 2.56 -28.17
C PRO A 198 19.78 3.66 -28.87
N ARG A 199 18.60 3.31 -29.41
CA ARG A 199 17.69 4.26 -30.06
C ARG A 199 17.09 5.25 -29.06
N LEU A 200 16.86 4.82 -27.82
CA LEU A 200 16.32 5.67 -26.76
C LEU A 200 17.45 6.44 -26.06
N VAL A 201 18.57 5.77 -25.76
CA VAL A 201 19.73 6.39 -25.11
C VAL A 201 20.32 7.53 -25.94
N SER A 202 20.39 7.37 -27.27
CA SER A 202 20.92 8.40 -28.17
C SER A 202 20.11 9.72 -28.18
N LYS A 203 18.90 9.71 -27.61
CA LYS A 203 18.05 10.91 -27.47
C LYS A 203 18.27 11.65 -26.15
N LEU A 204 19.05 11.08 -25.25
CA LEU A 204 19.31 11.64 -23.93
C LEU A 204 20.60 12.45 -23.93
N SER A 205 20.65 13.46 -23.06
CA SER A 205 21.86 14.23 -22.74
C SER A 205 22.23 14.10 -21.25
N ASP A 206 23.23 14.84 -20.80
CA ASP A 206 23.68 14.77 -19.41
C ASP A 206 22.83 15.58 -18.43
N GLU A 207 22.07 16.57 -18.90
CA GLU A 207 21.28 17.47 -18.04
C GLU A 207 19.83 17.02 -17.91
N ILE A 208 19.38 16.78 -16.67
CA ILE A 208 17.97 16.46 -16.38
C ILE A 208 17.25 17.76 -16.05
N ILE A 209 16.22 18.12 -16.82
CA ILE A 209 15.33 19.25 -16.51
C ILE A 209 13.96 18.69 -16.11
N ALA A 210 13.44 19.15 -14.97
CA ALA A 210 12.18 18.69 -14.43
C ALA A 210 11.44 19.82 -13.69
N ASP A 211 11.05 20.85 -14.44
CA ASP A 211 10.19 21.94 -13.94
C ASP A 211 8.76 21.70 -14.45
N TYR A 212 7.91 21.10 -13.62
CA TYR A 212 6.59 20.62 -14.03
C TYR A 212 5.59 20.59 -12.88
N GLU A 213 4.32 20.55 -13.25
CA GLU A 213 3.21 20.24 -12.37
C GLU A 213 2.46 19.01 -12.91
N VAL A 214 1.94 18.16 -12.01
CA VAL A 214 1.08 17.04 -12.41
C VAL A 214 -0.38 17.52 -12.46
N VAL A 215 -0.94 17.54 -13.67
CA VAL A 215 -2.32 17.99 -13.89
C VAL A 215 -3.23 16.80 -14.17
N LYS A 216 -4.40 16.79 -13.52
CA LYS A 216 -5.44 15.80 -13.76
C LYS A 216 -6.04 16.01 -15.14
N THR A 217 -6.09 14.96 -15.96
CA THR A 217 -6.55 15.05 -17.36
C THR A 217 -7.95 14.49 -17.55
N ALA A 218 -8.26 13.39 -16.87
CA ALA A 218 -9.56 12.72 -16.96
C ALA A 218 -9.80 11.86 -15.71
N PRO A 219 -11.06 11.60 -15.33
CA PRO A 219 -11.35 10.54 -14.36
C PRO A 219 -10.86 9.19 -14.91
N LEU A 220 -10.54 8.26 -14.01
CA LEU A 220 -10.13 6.90 -14.41
C LEU A 220 -11.26 6.17 -15.13
N ASP A 221 -10.90 5.29 -16.08
CA ASP A 221 -11.87 4.51 -16.85
C ASP A 221 -12.66 3.55 -15.96
N TYR A 222 -13.84 3.15 -16.46
CA TYR A 222 -14.73 2.16 -15.88
C TYR A 222 -13.97 0.93 -15.36
N GLY A 223 -14.23 0.51 -14.12
CA GLY A 223 -13.52 -0.61 -13.47
C GLY A 223 -12.32 -0.21 -12.60
N THR A 224 -11.89 1.05 -12.65
CA THR A 224 -10.83 1.56 -11.78
C THR A 224 -11.41 2.03 -10.44
N TYR A 225 -11.04 1.39 -9.33
CA TYR A 225 -11.65 1.70 -8.04
C TYR A 225 -11.10 3.03 -7.51
N VAL A 226 -11.97 4.02 -7.33
CA VAL A 226 -11.64 5.33 -6.73
C VAL A 226 -12.48 5.47 -5.45
N LEU A 227 -11.87 5.13 -4.32
CA LEU A 227 -12.45 5.39 -3.01
C LEU A 227 -11.94 6.73 -2.51
N LYS A 228 -12.84 7.71 -2.45
CA LYS A 228 -12.57 8.95 -1.75
C LYS A 228 -12.78 8.72 -0.27
N THR A 229 -11.81 9.13 0.54
CA THR A 229 -11.88 9.02 1.99
C THR A 229 -11.83 10.42 2.58
N LYS A 230 -12.76 10.75 3.47
CA LYS A 230 -12.86 12.05 4.12
C LYS A 230 -13.04 11.90 5.61
N ILE A 231 -12.35 12.73 6.39
CA ILE A 231 -12.55 12.82 7.83
C ILE A 231 -13.69 13.80 8.08
N LYS A 232 -14.74 13.32 8.73
CA LYS A 232 -15.92 14.11 9.08
C LYS A 232 -15.84 14.73 10.46
N ASP A 233 -15.15 14.07 11.38
CA ASP A 233 -15.10 14.49 12.78
C ASP A 233 -13.93 13.80 13.50
N VAL A 234 -13.28 14.53 14.42
CA VAL A 234 -12.20 14.03 15.27
C VAL A 234 -12.45 14.52 16.70
N GLN A 235 -12.56 13.59 17.63
CA GLN A 235 -12.82 13.87 19.04
C GLN A 235 -11.82 13.12 19.93
N LYS A 236 -11.47 13.73 21.07
CA LYS A 236 -10.80 13.01 22.15
C LYS A 236 -11.84 12.46 23.11
N VAL A 237 -11.71 11.19 23.45
CA VAL A 237 -12.60 10.51 24.40
C VAL A 237 -11.77 9.72 25.40
N ASP A 238 -12.23 9.68 26.65
CA ASP A 238 -11.58 8.95 27.74
C ASP A 238 -11.90 7.45 27.74
N SER A 239 -12.90 7.05 26.95
CA SER A 239 -13.43 5.70 26.90
C SER A 239 -14.35 5.48 25.71
N TYR A 240 -14.61 4.22 25.38
CA TYR A 240 -15.65 3.82 24.42
C TYR A 240 -16.35 2.54 24.89
N TYR A 241 -17.48 2.19 24.27
CA TYR A 241 -18.21 0.96 24.58
C TYR A 241 -18.03 -0.06 23.48
N LYS A 242 -17.64 -1.29 23.84
CA LYS A 242 -17.52 -2.42 22.92
C LYS A 242 -18.61 -3.44 23.18
N SER A 243 -19.40 -3.76 22.16
CA SER A 243 -20.35 -4.87 22.23
C SER A 243 -19.60 -6.20 22.08
N VAL A 244 -19.70 -7.05 23.09
CA VAL A 244 -19.13 -8.40 23.09
C VAL A 244 -20.26 -9.40 22.81
N VAL A 245 -20.11 -10.13 21.71
CA VAL A 245 -21.04 -11.16 21.24
C VAL A 245 -20.27 -12.48 21.09
N GLY A 246 -20.86 -13.59 21.54
CA GLY A 246 -20.20 -14.91 21.60
C GLY A 246 -19.77 -15.32 23.01
N GLY A 247 -19.62 -16.63 23.25
CA GLY A 247 -19.24 -17.19 24.57
C GLY A 247 -20.37 -17.81 25.40
N GLY A 248 -21.54 -18.05 24.80
CA GLY A 248 -22.65 -18.77 25.46
C GLY A 248 -23.53 -17.95 26.42
N GLY A 249 -23.29 -16.63 26.53
CA GLY A 249 -24.09 -15.70 27.32
C GLY A 249 -24.76 -14.60 26.49
N PRO A 250 -25.65 -13.78 27.09
CA PRO A 250 -26.28 -12.65 26.42
C PRO A 250 -25.25 -11.60 26.00
N PRO A 251 -25.48 -10.88 24.87
CA PRO A 251 -24.61 -9.78 24.46
C PRO A 251 -24.43 -8.75 25.59
N ARG A 252 -23.18 -8.35 25.85
CA ARG A 252 -22.86 -7.33 26.85
C ARG A 252 -22.09 -6.17 26.23
N LYS A 253 -22.22 -4.99 26.84
CA LYS A 253 -21.47 -3.79 26.45
C LYS A 253 -20.42 -3.51 27.53
N ASP A 254 -19.15 -3.70 27.17
CA ASP A 254 -18.03 -3.45 28.07
C ASP A 254 -17.52 -2.03 27.82
N LYS A 255 -17.36 -1.23 28.88
CA LYS A 255 -16.70 0.07 28.80
C LYS A 255 -15.19 -0.17 28.75
N ILE A 256 -14.55 0.32 27.70
CA ILE A 256 -13.10 0.22 27.49
C ILE A 256 -12.46 1.56 27.84
N THR A 257 -11.45 1.50 28.71
CA THR A 257 -10.58 2.62 29.07
C THR A 257 -9.18 2.38 28.52
N PRO A 258 -8.34 3.42 28.34
CA PRO A 258 -6.94 3.25 27.98
C PRO A 258 -6.22 2.38 29.01
N THR A 259 -5.19 1.65 28.57
CA THR A 259 -4.36 0.81 29.45
C THR A 259 -3.65 1.64 30.52
N HIS A 260 -3.25 2.88 30.17
CA HIS A 260 -2.61 3.85 31.06
C HIS A 260 -3.36 5.20 31.03
N PRO A 261 -4.48 5.35 31.78
CA PRO A 261 -5.36 6.53 31.72
C PRO A 261 -4.69 7.87 32.06
N GLU A 262 -3.58 7.82 32.80
CA GLU A 262 -2.75 8.97 33.12
C GLU A 262 -1.86 9.42 31.94
N GLN A 263 -1.57 8.53 30.98
CA GLN A 263 -0.66 8.79 29.87
C GLN A 263 -1.34 8.82 28.49
N ASP A 264 -2.47 8.14 28.35
CA ASP A 264 -3.14 7.93 27.06
C ASP A 264 -4.62 8.31 27.10
N ASP A 265 -5.13 8.82 25.98
CA ASP A 265 -6.55 8.97 25.68
C ASP A 265 -6.92 8.16 24.42
N PHE A 266 -8.21 8.11 24.06
CA PHE A 266 -8.62 7.67 22.74
C PHE A 266 -8.89 8.85 21.81
N VAL A 267 -8.47 8.71 20.56
CA VAL A 267 -8.86 9.56 19.45
C VAL A 267 -9.96 8.85 18.68
N LYS A 268 -11.18 9.38 18.77
CA LYS A 268 -12.37 8.95 18.04
C LYS A 268 -12.45 9.71 16.71
N VAL A 269 -12.53 8.99 15.60
CA VAL A 269 -12.51 9.59 14.26
C VAL A 269 -13.65 9.07 13.43
N THR A 270 -14.51 9.94 12.92
CA THR A 270 -15.55 9.57 11.97
C THR A 270 -15.03 9.76 10.55
N VAL A 271 -15.03 8.69 9.76
CA VAL A 271 -14.55 8.66 8.39
C VAL A 271 -15.69 8.29 7.46
N GLU A 272 -15.81 9.01 6.34
CA GLU A 272 -16.69 8.67 5.23
C GLU A 272 -15.85 8.12 4.07
N TYR A 273 -16.25 6.94 3.59
CA TYR A 273 -15.75 6.34 2.37
C TYR A 273 -16.81 6.52 1.28
N GLU A 274 -16.47 7.23 0.21
CA GLU A 274 -17.32 7.44 -0.96
C GLU A 274 -16.73 6.67 -2.14
N ASN A 275 -17.53 5.78 -2.74
CA ASN A 275 -17.17 5.18 -4.01
C ASN A 275 -17.64 6.09 -5.15
N ALA A 276 -16.73 6.92 -5.64
CA ALA A 276 -17.03 7.85 -6.72
C ALA A 276 -17.00 7.20 -8.12
N SER A 277 -16.61 5.92 -8.24
CA SER A 277 -16.56 5.22 -9.53
C SER A 277 -17.91 4.58 -9.90
N ASP A 278 -17.93 3.97 -11.08
CA ASP A 278 -19.02 3.15 -11.66
C ASP A 278 -18.88 1.65 -11.35
N ALA A 279 -17.80 1.25 -10.67
CA ALA A 279 -17.48 -0.12 -10.32
C ALA A 279 -17.47 -0.28 -8.80
N ASN A 280 -17.77 -1.49 -8.33
CA ASN A 280 -17.70 -1.81 -6.91
C ASN A 280 -16.31 -1.52 -6.35
N ALA A 281 -16.22 -1.03 -5.11
CA ALA A 281 -14.96 -0.69 -4.46
C ALA A 281 -14.75 -1.38 -3.11
N TRP A 282 -13.54 -1.87 -2.83
CA TRP A 282 -13.23 -2.50 -1.54
C TRP A 282 -12.76 -1.48 -0.49
N VAL A 283 -13.59 -1.23 0.51
CA VAL A 283 -13.18 -0.50 1.71
C VAL A 283 -12.45 -1.47 2.64
N THR A 284 -11.25 -1.09 3.08
CA THR A 284 -10.38 -1.91 3.93
C THR A 284 -10.08 -1.18 5.25
N PRO A 285 -10.94 -1.32 6.27
CA PRO A 285 -10.89 -0.49 7.47
C PRO A 285 -9.54 -0.50 8.21
N PHE A 286 -8.83 -1.63 8.21
CA PHE A 286 -7.51 -1.79 8.84
C PHE A 286 -6.39 -0.96 8.18
N ARG A 287 -6.64 -0.35 7.02
CA ARG A 287 -5.67 0.52 6.33
C ARG A 287 -5.84 2.01 6.66
N PHE A 288 -6.75 2.34 7.57
CA PHE A 288 -6.92 3.68 8.13
C PHE A 288 -6.15 3.80 9.46
N ALA A 289 -5.30 4.82 9.58
CA ALA A 289 -4.46 5.02 10.76
C ALA A 289 -4.15 6.51 11.02
N PRO A 290 -3.87 6.92 12.27
CA PRO A 290 -3.30 8.22 12.58
C PRO A 290 -1.81 8.28 12.22
N TYR A 291 -1.32 9.47 11.87
CA TYR A 291 0.09 9.77 11.70
C TYR A 291 0.53 10.97 12.57
N PRO A 292 1.70 10.92 13.24
CA PRO A 292 2.49 9.71 13.46
C PRO A 292 1.68 8.70 14.27
N SER A 293 1.89 7.41 14.01
CA SER A 293 1.27 6.33 14.77
C SER A 293 1.80 6.32 16.21
N LEU A 294 1.03 5.74 17.15
CA LEU A 294 1.46 5.60 18.56
C LEU A 294 2.83 4.92 18.67
N TRP A 295 3.08 3.92 17.83
CA TRP A 295 4.37 3.24 17.72
C TRP A 295 5.52 4.18 17.34
N GLU A 296 5.32 5.04 16.35
CA GLU A 296 6.32 6.02 15.91
C GLU A 296 6.60 7.07 16.99
N LEU A 297 5.56 7.48 17.73
CA LEU A 297 5.72 8.36 18.88
C LEU A 297 6.52 7.69 20.00
N GLN A 298 6.18 6.46 20.37
CA GLN A 298 6.89 5.71 21.42
C GLN A 298 8.36 5.48 21.06
N ARG A 299 8.68 5.19 19.79
CA ARG A 299 10.06 5.06 19.30
C ARG A 299 10.88 6.34 19.37
N LYS A 300 10.25 7.51 19.13
CA LYS A 300 10.95 8.80 19.19
C LYS A 300 11.27 9.25 20.61
N VAL A 301 10.51 8.76 21.60
CA VAL A 301 10.60 9.20 23.01
C VAL A 301 11.41 8.24 23.89
N SER A 302 11.58 6.98 23.49
CA SER A 302 12.06 5.92 24.39
C SER A 302 13.45 5.40 24.03
N ASP A 303 14.36 5.37 25.01
CA ASP A 303 15.50 4.45 25.02
C ASP A 303 14.91 3.01 25.03
N PRO A 304 15.25 2.13 24.07
CA PRO A 304 14.72 0.76 23.99
C PRO A 304 14.85 -0.05 25.30
N ALA A 305 15.74 0.34 26.20
CA ALA A 305 15.94 -0.28 27.50
C ALA A 305 14.84 0.04 28.55
N GLN A 306 14.07 1.11 28.41
CA GLN A 306 13.10 1.54 29.43
C GLN A 306 11.72 0.86 29.34
N PHE A 307 11.43 0.13 28.27
CA PHE A 307 10.12 -0.47 28.02
C PHE A 307 10.20 -1.94 27.55
N PRO A 308 10.75 -2.86 28.37
CA PRO A 308 10.76 -4.27 28.04
C PRO A 308 9.33 -4.83 28.16
N GLY A 309 8.67 -5.05 27.03
CA GLY A 309 7.38 -5.74 26.97
C GLY A 309 6.17 -4.93 26.53
N VAL A 310 6.36 -3.73 25.94
CA VAL A 310 5.25 -3.03 25.27
C VAL A 310 4.76 -3.91 24.12
N GLU A 311 3.56 -4.48 24.28
CA GLU A 311 2.84 -5.13 23.19
C GLU A 311 2.78 -4.14 22.03
N ILE A 312 3.26 -4.57 20.87
CA ILE A 312 3.39 -3.74 19.68
C ILE A 312 1.98 -3.41 19.22
N HIS A 313 1.40 -2.32 19.74
CA HIS A 313 0.22 -1.70 19.17
C HIS A 313 0.66 -1.01 17.88
N THR A 314 0.82 -1.82 16.82
CA THR A 314 0.85 -1.33 15.43
C THR A 314 -0.31 -0.37 15.27
N GLY A 315 -0.15 0.80 14.64
CA GLY A 315 -1.13 1.91 14.53
C GLY A 315 -2.51 1.57 13.91
N GLN A 316 -3.10 0.47 14.34
CA GLN A 316 -4.39 -0.10 14.03
C GLN A 316 -5.42 0.48 15.01
N PRO A 317 -6.68 0.55 14.58
CA PRO A 317 -7.75 0.97 15.48
C PRO A 317 -7.99 -0.06 16.57
N GLN A 318 -8.13 0.41 17.81
CA GLN A 318 -8.53 -0.39 18.97
C GLN A 318 -10.00 -0.86 18.84
N HIS A 319 -10.82 -0.05 18.16
CA HIS A 319 -12.19 -0.39 17.83
C HIS A 319 -12.67 0.35 16.58
N ILE A 320 -13.64 -0.27 15.89
CA ILE A 320 -14.32 0.30 14.73
C ILE A 320 -15.81 0.09 14.93
N GLU A 321 -16.59 1.15 14.83
CA GLU A 321 -18.06 1.10 14.81
C GLU A 321 -18.58 1.33 13.40
N TYR A 322 -19.68 0.65 13.08
CA TYR A 322 -20.54 1.03 11.96
C TYR A 322 -21.37 2.25 12.37
N VAL A 323 -21.37 3.31 11.55
CA VAL A 323 -22.43 4.30 11.61
C VAL A 323 -23.57 3.76 10.76
N PRO A 324 -24.74 3.41 11.32
CA PRO A 324 -25.78 2.76 10.55
C PRO A 324 -26.49 3.81 9.69
N PHE A 325 -26.43 3.69 8.37
CA PHE A 325 -27.53 4.12 7.51
C PHE A 325 -27.47 3.47 6.12
N ASP A 326 -28.02 2.25 6.00
CA ASP A 326 -28.95 1.89 4.92
C ASP A 326 -29.70 0.59 5.29
N PRO A 327 -30.99 0.64 5.65
CA PRO A 327 -31.80 -0.56 5.93
C PRO A 327 -31.99 -1.48 4.72
N LYS A 328 -31.59 -1.09 3.50
CA LYS A 328 -31.60 -1.95 2.30
C LYS A 328 -30.35 -2.80 2.16
N THR A 329 -29.27 -2.47 2.86
CA THR A 329 -28.08 -3.31 2.87
C THR A 329 -28.30 -4.46 3.86
N PHE A 330 -28.68 -5.63 3.33
CA PHE A 330 -28.70 -6.93 4.02
C PHE A 330 -27.27 -7.37 4.41
N ILE A 331 -26.47 -6.49 5.04
CA ILE A 331 -25.16 -6.81 5.60
C ILE A 331 -25.39 -7.33 7.02
N THR A 332 -25.96 -8.52 7.06
CA THR A 332 -25.89 -9.44 8.19
C THR A 332 -24.42 -9.74 8.54
N PHE A 333 -24.03 -9.48 9.79
CA PHE A 333 -22.90 -10.10 10.52
C PHE A 333 -21.45 -9.96 10.00
N ARG A 334 -21.09 -8.94 9.21
CA ARG A 334 -19.65 -8.68 8.96
C ARG A 334 -19.02 -7.91 10.11
N ALA A 335 -17.86 -8.34 10.57
CA ALA A 335 -17.19 -7.67 11.65
C ALA A 335 -16.65 -6.29 11.19
N PRO A 336 -16.65 -5.25 12.03
CA PRO A 336 -16.30 -3.88 11.62
C PRO A 336 -14.91 -3.68 11.01
N TYR A 337 -14.01 -4.63 11.23
CA TYR A 337 -12.65 -4.67 10.69
C TYR A 337 -12.56 -5.34 9.32
N GLU A 338 -13.60 -6.06 8.87
CA GLU A 338 -13.56 -6.78 7.60
C GLU A 338 -13.62 -5.84 6.40
N ALA A 339 -12.95 -6.25 5.33
CA ALA A 339 -13.09 -5.58 4.06
C ALA A 339 -14.53 -5.72 3.56
N MET A 340 -15.07 -4.65 2.99
CA MET A 340 -16.42 -4.65 2.43
C MET A 340 -16.43 -4.07 1.03
N LEU A 341 -17.37 -4.56 0.24
CA LEU A 341 -17.66 -4.02 -1.07
C LEU A 341 -18.60 -2.83 -0.91
N LEU A 342 -18.22 -1.70 -1.49
CA LEU A 342 -18.98 -0.47 -1.55
C LEU A 342 -19.43 -0.28 -3.00
N GLU A 343 -20.74 -0.24 -3.23
CA GLU A 343 -21.31 -0.14 -4.57
C GLU A 343 -20.98 1.20 -5.24
N PRO A 344 -21.03 1.27 -6.58
CA PRO A 344 -20.84 2.51 -7.31
C PRO A 344 -21.72 3.64 -6.78
N LYS A 345 -21.18 4.85 -6.67
CA LYS A 345 -21.90 6.06 -6.25
C LYS A 345 -22.56 5.94 -4.86
N THR A 346 -22.09 5.01 -4.03
CA THR A 346 -22.53 4.88 -2.64
C THR A 346 -21.46 5.39 -1.69
N SER A 347 -21.87 5.70 -0.46
CA SER A 347 -20.96 6.09 0.61
C SER A 347 -21.29 5.35 1.89
N ILE A 348 -20.29 5.22 2.77
CA ILE A 348 -20.48 4.62 4.09
C ILE A 348 -19.59 5.30 5.11
N LYS A 349 -20.11 5.42 6.34
CA LYS A 349 -19.41 6.01 7.47
C LYS A 349 -18.93 4.95 8.45
N ARG A 350 -17.79 5.23 9.06
CA ARG A 350 -17.13 4.42 10.08
C ARG A 350 -16.62 5.31 11.20
N VAL A 351 -16.66 4.82 12.43
CA VAL A 351 -16.01 5.49 13.56
C VAL A 351 -14.85 4.63 14.01
N TYR A 352 -13.66 5.21 14.07
CA TYR A 352 -12.44 4.55 14.53
C TYR A 352 -12.06 5.08 15.90
N TYR A 353 -11.55 4.20 16.75
CA TYR A 353 -10.96 4.56 18.03
C TYR A 353 -9.49 4.15 18.02
N PHE A 354 -8.60 5.11 18.19
CA PHE A 354 -7.16 4.90 18.31
C PHE A 354 -6.69 5.29 19.70
N GLN A 355 -5.78 4.53 20.29
CA GLN A 355 -5.08 4.98 21.49
C GLN A 355 -3.99 5.98 21.10
N TYR A 356 -3.88 7.09 21.84
CA TYR A 356 -2.93 8.16 21.54
C TYR A 356 -2.46 8.86 22.82
N PRO A 357 -1.26 9.46 22.86
CA PRO A 357 -0.76 10.10 24.07
C PRO A 357 -1.66 11.26 24.50
N LYS A 358 -1.90 11.33 25.80
CA LYS A 358 -2.76 12.31 26.44
C LYS A 358 -2.32 13.73 26.08
N GLY A 359 -3.29 14.56 25.70
CA GLY A 359 -3.02 15.93 25.27
C GLY A 359 -2.47 16.08 23.84
N GLN A 360 -2.01 15.01 23.17
CA GLN A 360 -1.55 15.06 21.78
C GLN A 360 -2.67 14.74 20.77
N ASN A 361 -2.52 15.18 19.53
CA ASN A 361 -3.39 14.85 18.41
C ASN A 361 -2.54 14.29 17.26
N PRO A 362 -3.10 13.39 16.44
CA PRO A 362 -2.50 13.06 15.17
C PRO A 362 -2.30 14.32 14.33
N GLU A 363 -1.16 14.43 13.65
CA GLU A 363 -0.89 15.52 12.71
C GLU A 363 -1.82 15.42 11.50
N PHE A 364 -2.07 14.19 11.06
CA PHE A 364 -3.02 13.85 10.02
C PHE A 364 -3.39 12.36 10.11
N PHE A 365 -4.29 11.91 9.24
CA PHE A 365 -4.63 10.51 9.12
C PHE A 365 -4.28 10.00 7.75
N ILE A 366 -4.06 8.69 7.64
CA ILE A 366 -3.72 8.01 6.40
C ILE A 366 -4.74 6.92 6.09
N TYR A 367 -5.12 6.77 4.83
CA TYR A 367 -5.91 5.65 4.33
C TYR A 367 -5.27 5.05 3.09
N ASN A 368 -5.01 3.75 3.12
CA ASN A 368 -4.17 3.11 2.08
C ASN A 368 -2.86 3.88 1.83
N GLY A 369 -2.39 4.56 2.86
CA GLY A 369 -1.17 5.31 2.81
C GLY A 369 -1.15 6.70 2.23
N ARG A 370 -2.31 7.25 1.91
CA ARG A 370 -2.40 8.66 1.54
C ARG A 370 -2.94 9.44 2.69
N LYS A 371 -2.43 10.66 2.88
CA LYS A 371 -3.02 11.62 3.80
C LYS A 371 -4.49 11.81 3.41
N VAL A 372 -5.37 11.65 4.40
CA VAL A 372 -6.81 11.81 4.22
C VAL A 372 -7.16 13.29 4.40
N GLU A 373 -8.00 13.79 3.51
CA GLU A 373 -8.52 15.14 3.59
C GLU A 373 -9.45 15.27 4.81
N THR A 374 -9.33 16.41 5.51
CA THR A 374 -10.21 16.79 6.61
C THR A 374 -11.17 17.84 6.06
N ASP A 375 -12.47 17.63 6.25
CA ASP A 375 -13.51 18.59 5.83
C ASP A 375 -13.49 19.89 6.67
#